data_AF-A0A5M3MP72-F1
#
_entry.id   AF-A0A5M3MP72-F1
#
_cell.length_a   1.000
_cell.length_b   1.000
_cell.length_c   1.000
_cell.angle_alpha   90.00
_cell.angle_beta   90.00
_cell.angle_gamma   90.00
#
_symmetry.space_group_name_H-M   'P 1'
#
loop_
_entity.id
_entity.type
_entity.pdbx_description
1 polymer ?
#
loop_
_entity_poly.entity_id
_entity_poly.type
_entity_poly.pdbx_seq_one_letter_code
_entity_poly.pdbx_strand_id
1 'polypeptide(L)'
;GAVYDSNERQPHSKCLPGTRTGVLEKLRELVDDEAHKIVWLCGESGSGKSTIAHTLADELRDTNRLAASFFFSRKHTKRSTFDHVLLTLAYQLGIHHPTAKEIIVKAIADDPALLSTEKSRRDQLEALVIEPLKAL
;
A
#
# COMPACT_ATOMS: atom_id res chain seq x y z
N GLY A 1 3.51 10.83 6.52
CA GLY A 1 2.51 9.95 5.91
C GLY A 1 3.03 8.53 5.70
N ALA A 2 2.08 7.58 5.68
CA ALA A 2 2.32 6.15 5.45
C ALA A 2 2.20 5.73 3.97
N VAL A 3 1.83 6.67 3.10
CA VAL A 3 1.76 6.53 1.64
C VAL A 3 3.13 6.73 1.00
N TYR A 4 3.36 6.13 -0.16
CA TYR A 4 4.61 6.20 -0.92
C TYR A 4 5.09 7.63 -1.25
N ASP A 5 4.22 8.64 -1.35
CA ASP A 5 4.54 10.03 -1.75
C ASP A 5 4.69 11.02 -0.58
N SER A 6 4.61 10.54 0.65
CA SER A 6 4.59 11.41 1.83
C SER A 6 5.90 12.20 2.03
N ASN A 7 5.81 13.51 2.28
CA ASN A 7 6.95 14.37 2.64
C ASN A 7 7.79 13.87 3.83
N GLU A 8 7.18 13.23 4.84
CA GLU A 8 7.91 12.64 5.99
C GLU A 8 8.90 11.52 5.63
N ARG A 9 9.01 11.16 4.36
CA ARG A 9 9.85 10.08 3.86
C ARG A 9 10.91 10.55 2.86
N GLN A 10 11.01 11.86 2.62
CA GLN A 10 12.09 12.39 1.79
C GLN A 10 13.42 12.45 2.56
N PRO A 11 14.55 12.12 1.90
CA PRO A 11 14.63 11.57 0.55
C PRO A 11 14.23 10.08 0.55
N HIS A 12 13.29 9.71 -0.33
CA HIS A 12 12.94 8.32 -0.56
C HIS A 12 14.13 7.66 -1.27
N SER A 13 14.71 6.62 -0.70
CA SER A 13 15.77 5.89 -1.39
C SER A 13 15.16 5.15 -2.58
N LYS A 14 15.40 5.61 -3.80
CA LYS A 14 15.20 4.83 -5.02
C LYS A 14 16.45 4.01 -5.31
N CYS A 15 16.29 2.90 -6.03
CA CYS A 15 17.43 2.17 -6.55
C CYS A 15 18.24 3.12 -7.45
N LEU A 16 19.56 3.08 -7.30
CA LEU A 16 20.43 3.85 -8.18
C LEU A 16 20.31 3.29 -9.60
N PRO A 17 20.39 4.13 -10.65
CA PRO A 17 20.33 3.67 -12.03
C PRO A 17 21.29 2.49 -12.29
N GLY A 18 20.80 1.44 -12.95
CA GLY A 18 21.58 0.24 -13.25
C GLY A 18 21.79 -0.73 -12.07
N THR A 19 21.26 -0.46 -10.88
CA THR A 19 21.35 -1.37 -9.73
C THR A 19 20.08 -2.17 -9.53
N ARG A 20 20.20 -3.38 -8.96
CA ARG A 20 19.06 -4.25 -8.59
C ARG A 20 18.09 -4.58 -9.75
N THR A 21 18.53 -4.38 -10.98
CA THR A 21 17.75 -4.58 -12.22
C THR A 21 17.13 -5.96 -12.28
N GLY A 22 17.93 -7.03 -12.09
CA GLY A 22 17.40 -8.39 -12.17
C GLY A 22 16.30 -8.71 -11.14
N VAL A 23 16.33 -8.09 -9.95
CA VAL A 23 15.25 -8.24 -8.96
C VAL A 23 14.03 -7.45 -9.37
N LEU A 24 14.21 -6.22 -9.85
CA LEU A 24 13.11 -5.38 -10.32
C LEU A 24 12.39 -5.99 -11.53
N GLU A 25 13.11 -6.53 -12.52
CA GLU A 25 12.49 -7.21 -13.65
C GLU A 25 11.61 -8.38 -13.20
N LYS A 26 12.14 -9.24 -12.32
CA LYS A 26 11.36 -10.36 -11.78
C LYS A 26 10.11 -9.88 -11.01
N LEU A 27 10.22 -8.78 -10.26
CA LEU A 27 9.07 -8.21 -9.58
C LEU A 27 8.03 -7.67 -10.56
N ARG A 28 8.43 -7.08 -11.69
CA ARG A 28 7.51 -6.59 -12.72
C ARG A 28 6.77 -7.75 -13.39
N GLU A 29 7.48 -8.82 -13.74
CA GLU A 29 6.86 -10.05 -14.25
C GLU A 29 5.81 -10.60 -13.28
N LEU A 30 6.11 -10.60 -11.97
CA LEU A 30 5.17 -11.07 -10.95
C LEU A 30 3.95 -10.17 -10.77
N VAL A 31 4.03 -8.88 -11.10
CA VAL A 31 2.88 -7.97 -11.02
C VAL A 31 1.84 -8.29 -12.10
N ASP A 32 2.28 -8.87 -13.22
CA ASP A 32 1.40 -9.32 -14.31
C ASP A 32 0.86 -10.74 -14.09
N ASP A 33 1.33 -11.46 -13.07
CA ASP A 33 0.94 -12.85 -12.80
C ASP A 33 -0.20 -12.94 -11.77
N GLU A 34 -1.40 -13.29 -12.25
CA GLU A 34 -2.59 -13.45 -11.41
C GLU A 34 -2.49 -14.59 -10.37
N ALA A 35 -1.55 -15.53 -10.52
CA ALA A 35 -1.35 -16.63 -9.57
C ALA A 35 -0.63 -16.16 -8.29
N HIS A 36 0.18 -15.11 -8.37
CA HIS A 36 1.02 -14.64 -7.25
C HIS A 36 0.35 -13.52 -6.46
N LYS A 37 -0.16 -13.85 -5.26
CA LYS A 37 -0.89 -12.89 -4.40
C LYS A 37 -0.01 -12.18 -3.38
N ILE A 38 1.16 -12.73 -3.06
CA ILE A 38 2.09 -12.19 -2.06
C ILE A 38 3.52 -12.43 -2.54
N VAL A 39 4.33 -11.37 -2.57
CA VAL A 39 5.76 -11.46 -2.89
C VAL A 39 6.58 -11.17 -1.63
N TRP A 40 7.44 -12.13 -1.27
CA TRP A 40 8.36 -11.98 -0.15
C TRP A 40 9.77 -11.62 -0.65
N LEU A 41 10.23 -10.40 -0.36
CA LEU A 41 11.61 -9.97 -0.64
C LEU A 41 12.55 -10.25 0.55
N CYS A 42 13.33 -11.32 0.46
CA CYS A 42 14.33 -11.73 1.47
C CYS A 42 15.73 -11.16 1.19
N GLY A 43 16.51 -10.92 2.24
CA GLY A 43 17.92 -10.55 2.11
C GLY A 43 18.48 -9.94 3.40
N GLU A 44 19.80 -9.80 3.45
CA GLU A 44 20.54 -9.31 4.61
C GLU A 44 20.12 -7.89 5.05
N SER A 45 20.38 -7.55 6.31
CA SER A 45 20.17 -6.18 6.79
C SER A 45 20.98 -5.19 5.95
N GLY A 46 20.41 -4.04 5.62
CA GLY A 46 21.08 -3.03 4.79
C GLY A 46 21.16 -3.36 3.29
N SER A 47 20.66 -4.50 2.82
CA SER A 47 20.73 -4.87 1.38
C SER A 47 19.88 -4.01 0.43
N GLY A 48 19.08 -3.09 0.96
CA GLY A 48 18.24 -2.18 0.16
C GLY A 48 16.85 -2.73 -0.19
N LYS A 49 16.33 -3.72 0.54
CA LYS A 49 14.98 -4.28 0.30
C LYS A 49 13.88 -3.22 0.25
N SER A 50 13.88 -2.29 1.21
CA SER A 50 12.91 -1.19 1.25
C SER A 50 13.09 -0.25 0.05
N THR A 51 14.31 -0.01 -0.39
CA THR A 51 14.64 0.77 -1.60
C THR A 51 14.07 0.12 -2.86
N ILE A 52 14.16 -1.21 -2.98
CA ILE A 52 13.56 -1.97 -4.09
C ILE A 52 12.03 -1.82 -4.07
N ALA A 53 11.39 -2.04 -2.92
CA ALA A 53 9.93 -1.91 -2.79
C ALA A 53 9.45 -0.47 -3.09
N HIS A 54 10.22 0.55 -2.68
CA HIS A 54 9.93 1.95 -3.02
C HIS A 54 10.04 2.20 -4.53
N THR A 55 11.10 1.70 -5.16
CA THR A 55 11.31 1.86 -6.60
C THR A 55 10.17 1.23 -7.39
N LEU A 56 9.77 0.00 -7.04
CA LEU A 56 8.64 -0.66 -7.68
C LEU A 56 7.33 0.10 -7.48
N ALA A 57 7.05 0.59 -6.26
CA ALA A 57 5.85 1.37 -5.99
C ALA A 57 5.77 2.65 -6.83
N ASP A 58 6.89 3.37 -6.98
CA ASP A 58 6.96 4.54 -7.84
C ASP A 58 6.69 4.20 -9.32
N GLU A 59 7.29 3.12 -9.84
CA GLU A 59 7.06 2.66 -11.21
C GLU A 59 5.59 2.27 -11.45
N LEU A 60 4.97 1.57 -10.50
CA LEU A 60 3.56 1.18 -10.59
C LEU A 60 2.62 2.39 -10.47
N ARG A 61 2.98 3.42 -9.69
CA ARG A 61 2.23 4.68 -9.70
C ARG A 61 2.33 5.36 -11.06
N ASP A 62 3.53 5.51 -11.59
CA ASP A 62 3.77 6.25 -12.83
C ASP A 62 3.05 5.61 -14.03
N THR A 63 2.73 4.31 -13.93
CA THR A 63 1.93 3.54 -14.89
C THR A 63 0.46 3.38 -14.51
N ASN A 64 0.00 4.04 -13.44
CA ASN A 64 -1.37 3.96 -12.89
C ASN A 64 -1.82 2.52 -12.53
N ARG A 65 -0.87 1.69 -12.10
CA ARG A 65 -1.07 0.29 -11.69
C ARG A 65 -0.99 0.08 -10.16
N LEU A 66 -0.55 1.09 -9.41
CA LEU A 66 -0.51 1.03 -7.95
C LEU A 66 -1.87 1.43 -7.35
N ALA A 67 -2.63 0.45 -6.85
CA ALA A 67 -3.91 0.72 -6.19
C ALA A 67 -3.74 1.45 -4.84
N ALA A 68 -2.81 0.98 -3.99
CA ALA A 68 -2.50 1.59 -2.71
C ALA A 68 -1.16 1.06 -2.16
N SER A 69 -0.59 1.77 -1.19
CA SER A 69 0.63 1.36 -0.49
C SER A 69 0.62 1.71 1.00
N PHE A 70 1.36 0.93 1.78
CA PHE A 70 1.69 1.27 3.17
C PHE A 70 3.12 0.83 3.48
N PHE A 71 3.91 1.69 4.11
CA PHE A 71 5.26 1.31 4.57
C PHE A 71 5.41 1.55 6.06
N PHE A 72 5.63 0.44 6.79
CA PHE A 72 5.90 0.45 8.22
C PHE A 72 7.18 1.22 8.54
N SER A 73 7.21 1.87 9.70
CA SER A 73 8.42 2.50 10.24
C SER A 73 8.38 2.49 11.76
N ARG A 74 9.41 1.92 12.37
CA ARG A 74 9.58 1.90 13.84
C ARG A 74 9.78 3.31 14.42
N LYS A 75 10.18 4.28 13.60
CA LYS A 75 10.43 5.66 14.03
C LYS A 75 9.17 6.52 14.08
N HIS A 76 8.03 6.01 13.61
CA HIS A 76 6.77 6.75 13.58
C HIS A 76 5.66 5.92 14.22
N THR A 77 5.08 6.43 15.30
CA THR A 77 4.05 5.75 16.10
C THR A 77 2.85 5.30 15.27
N LYS A 78 2.37 6.13 14.32
CA LYS A 78 1.26 5.78 13.41
C LYS A 78 1.62 4.75 12.33
N ARG A 79 2.90 4.41 12.18
CA ARG A 79 3.43 3.46 11.17
C ARG A 79 4.17 2.29 11.81
N SER A 80 4.24 2.24 13.14
CA SER A 80 4.84 1.14 13.88
C SER A 80 3.82 0.07 14.23
N THR A 81 2.51 0.36 14.08
CA THR A 81 1.40 -0.57 14.32
C THR A 81 0.55 -0.75 13.06
N PHE A 82 -0.38 -1.69 13.12
CA PHE A 82 -1.31 -1.98 12.02
C PHE A 82 -2.49 -0.99 11.96
N ASP A 83 -2.68 -0.17 12.98
CA ASP A 83 -3.95 0.53 13.22
C ASP A 83 -4.32 1.52 12.10
N HIS A 84 -3.34 2.01 11.35
CA HIS A 84 -3.55 2.94 10.24
C HIS A 84 -3.45 2.27 8.86
N VAL A 85 -3.14 0.98 8.77
CA VAL A 85 -2.90 0.29 7.50
C VAL A 85 -4.16 0.33 6.65
N LEU A 86 -5.26 -0.23 7.15
CA LEU A 86 -6.51 -0.35 6.39
C LEU A 86 -7.10 1.02 6.03
N LEU A 87 -7.08 1.97 6.97
CA LEU A 87 -7.55 3.33 6.73
C LEU A 87 -6.73 4.04 5.64
N THR A 88 -5.41 3.85 5.65
CA THR A 88 -4.51 4.43 4.64
C THR A 88 -4.74 3.81 3.26
N LEU A 89 -4.97 2.50 3.19
CA LEU A 89 -5.28 1.81 1.93
C LEU A 89 -6.64 2.27 1.38
N ALA A 90 -7.67 2.29 2.22
CA ALA A 90 -9.01 2.74 1.85
C ALA A 90 -9.02 4.17 1.31
N TYR A 91 -8.30 5.08 1.98
CA TYR A 91 -8.14 6.46 1.51
C TYR A 91 -7.53 6.54 0.10
N GLN A 92 -6.44 5.79 -0.16
CA GLN A 92 -5.83 5.75 -1.48
C GLN A 92 -6.78 5.16 -2.53
N LEU A 93 -7.42 4.03 -2.23
CA LEU A 93 -8.40 3.41 -3.13
C LEU A 93 -9.53 4.37 -3.51
N GLY A 94 -10.11 5.08 -2.52
CA GLY A 94 -11.18 6.04 -2.76
C GLY A 94 -10.75 7.30 -3.49
N ILE A 95 -9.47 7.67 -3.47
CA ILE A 95 -8.96 8.78 -4.28
C ILE A 95 -8.80 8.37 -5.74
N HIS A 96 -8.33 7.14 -5.98
CA HIS A 96 -8.01 6.68 -7.33
C HIS A 96 -9.21 6.08 -8.07
N HIS A 97 -10.22 5.57 -7.35
CA HIS A 97 -11.36 4.88 -7.96
C HIS A 97 -12.71 5.43 -7.44
N PRO A 98 -13.51 6.12 -8.28
CA PRO A 98 -14.81 6.68 -7.88
C PRO A 98 -15.78 5.64 -7.32
N THR A 99 -15.87 4.46 -7.92
CA THR A 99 -16.74 3.37 -7.45
C THR A 99 -16.34 2.91 -6.04
N ALA A 100 -15.05 2.71 -5.79
CA ALA A 100 -14.55 2.37 -4.46
C ALA A 100 -14.84 3.49 -3.45
N LYS A 101 -14.70 4.76 -3.86
CA LYS A 101 -14.98 5.93 -3.02
C LYS A 101 -16.41 5.92 -2.51
N GLU A 102 -17.38 5.69 -3.38
CA GLU A 102 -18.81 5.67 -3.01
C GLU A 102 -19.10 4.57 -1.99
N ILE A 103 -18.56 3.37 -2.20
CA ILE A 103 -18.71 2.23 -1.29
C ILE A 103 -18.08 2.55 0.08
N ILE A 104 -16.86 3.08 0.10
CA ILE A 104 -16.14 3.43 1.33
C ILE A 104 -16.87 4.52 2.10
N VAL A 105 -17.31 5.59 1.42
CA VAL A 105 -18.04 6.70 2.05
C VAL A 105 -19.34 6.21 2.65
N LYS A 106 -20.08 5.37 1.92
CA LYS A 106 -21.31 4.77 2.44
C LYS A 106 -21.04 3.90 3.66
N ALA A 107 -20.04 3.02 3.61
CA ALA A 107 -19.69 2.17 4.74
C ALA A 107 -19.36 2.99 6.00
N ILE A 108 -18.60 4.08 5.86
CA ILE A 108 -18.27 4.99 6.97
C ILE A 108 -19.51 5.75 7.47
N ALA A 109 -20.41 6.16 6.57
CA ALA A 109 -21.65 6.82 6.96
C ALA A 109 -22.59 5.90 7.75
N ASP A 110 -22.66 4.63 7.34
CA ASP A 110 -23.47 3.59 7.99
C ASP A 110 -22.86 3.13 9.33
N ASP A 111 -21.52 3.00 9.42
CA ASP A 111 -20.79 2.67 10.64
C ASP A 111 -19.51 3.54 10.82
N PRO A 112 -19.62 4.70 11.48
CA PRO A 112 -18.47 5.57 11.76
C PRO A 112 -17.38 4.90 12.61
N ALA A 113 -17.72 3.84 13.37
CA ALA A 113 -16.72 3.14 14.17
C ALA A 113 -15.67 2.44 13.31
N LEU A 114 -15.90 2.26 12.00
CA LEU A 114 -14.89 1.77 11.05
C LEU A 114 -13.61 2.62 11.04
N LEU A 115 -13.68 3.91 11.42
CA LEU A 115 -12.51 4.78 11.54
C LEU A 115 -11.75 4.65 12.87
N SER A 116 -12.30 3.93 13.85
CA SER A 116 -11.69 3.73 15.15
C SER A 116 -10.63 2.63 15.13
N THR A 117 -9.57 2.80 15.92
CA THR A 117 -8.57 1.76 16.16
C THR A 117 -9.11 0.60 16.98
N GLU A 118 -10.23 0.80 17.69
CA GLU A 118 -10.88 -0.21 18.53
C GLU A 118 -11.82 -1.12 17.73
N LYS A 119 -12.10 -0.79 16.46
CA LYS A 119 -12.93 -1.63 15.59
C LYS A 119 -12.18 -2.89 15.19
N SER A 120 -12.94 -3.97 14.99
CA SER A 120 -12.44 -5.22 14.41
C SER A 120 -11.69 -4.94 13.10
N ARG A 121 -10.43 -5.38 13.03
CA ARG A 121 -9.60 -5.31 11.82
C ARG A 121 -10.22 -6.08 10.66
N ARG A 122 -10.97 -7.15 10.95
CA ARG A 122 -11.69 -7.91 9.94
C ARG A 122 -12.80 -7.07 9.32
N ASP A 123 -13.56 -6.36 10.14
CA ASP A 123 -14.67 -5.52 9.68
C ASP A 123 -14.15 -4.34 8.86
N GLN A 124 -13.06 -3.72 9.32
CA GLN A 124 -12.36 -2.69 8.57
C GLN A 124 -11.84 -3.21 7.22
N LEU A 125 -11.23 -4.40 7.20
CA LEU A 125 -10.68 -4.99 5.99
C LEU A 125 -11.79 -5.29 4.98
N GLU A 126 -12.88 -5.89 5.43
CA GLU A 126 -14.00 -6.25 4.56
C GLU A 126 -14.64 -4.98 3.98
N ALA A 127 -15.08 -4.06 4.84
CA ALA A 127 -15.87 -2.90 4.45
C ALA A 127 -15.07 -1.81 3.72
N LEU A 128 -13.79 -1.60 4.09
CA LEU A 128 -12.99 -0.48 3.57
C LEU A 128 -12.01 -0.88 2.47
N VAL A 129 -11.78 -2.18 2.25
CA VAL A 129 -10.79 -2.65 1.27
C VAL A 129 -11.35 -3.73 0.35
N ILE A 130 -11.86 -4.84 0.89
CA ILE A 130 -12.29 -5.99 0.08
C ILE A 130 -13.55 -5.66 -0.74
N GLU A 131 -14.61 -5.18 -0.11
CA GLU A 131 -15.85 -4.82 -0.81
C GLU A 131 -15.63 -3.73 -1.87
N PRO A 132 -14.88 -2.64 -1.59
CA PRO A 132 -14.53 -1.67 -2.62
C PRO A 132 -13.74 -2.27 -3.79
N LEU A 133 -12.80 -3.19 -3.55
CA LEU A 133 -12.00 -3.83 -4.60
C LEU A 133 -12.80 -4.82 -5.45
N LYS A 134 -13.79 -5.53 -4.88
CA LYS A 134 -14.68 -6.43 -5.63
C LYS A 134 -15.54 -5.70 -6.66
N ALA A 135 -15.73 -4.38 -6.51
CA ALA A 135 -16.55 -3.55 -7.36
C ALA A 135 -15.78 -2.77 -8.43
N LEU A 136 -14.45 -2.93 -8.49
CA LEU A 136 -13.58 -2.39 -9.55
C LEU A 136 -13.47 -3.36 -10.71
#